data_AF-A0ABD0J8J5-F1
#
_entry.id   AF-A0ABD0J8J5-F1
#
_cell.length_a   1.000
_cell.length_b   1.000
_cell.length_c   1.000
_cell.angle_alpha   90.00
_cell.angle_beta   90.00
_cell.angle_gamma   90.00
#
_symmetry.space_group_name_H-M   'P 1'
#
loop_
_entity.id
_entity.type
_entity.pdbx_description
1 polymer ?
#
loop_
_entity_poly.entity_id
_entity_poly.type
_entity_poly.pdbx_seq_one_letter_code
_entity_poly.pdbx_strand_id
1 'polypeptide(L)'
;RARAEDSQFVTLAGKDRSVQQKDEINLIREMMTRSAIHELQQDMKEKPEQCRQSRVKIQREEKTKRDYDRNHKKGREKKEGEFELRCRKCDAYACLSSHIRTIKTKHHVVIQPDFRERFNEKPHPKPVFYDSMQMKYKLFCKSCGEHWGNANLYEEAKFPVLKIDAFIVTDDYGRRDAPKKWKDAKFKVQELNPAEQEQYYKDAMNAGYVAE
;
A
#
# COMPACT_ATOMS: atom_id res chain seq x y z
N ARG A 1 -17.02 16.11 19.96
CA ARG A 1 -15.95 15.93 20.99
C ARG A 1 -16.24 16.72 22.25
N ALA A 2 -17.05 17.78 22.18
CA ALA A 2 -17.57 18.44 23.35
C ALA A 2 -18.48 17.45 24.11
N ARG A 3 -18.12 17.16 25.36
CA ARG A 3 -18.78 16.18 26.24
C ARG A 3 -19.37 16.83 27.50
N ALA A 4 -19.05 18.11 27.70
CA ALA A 4 -19.66 18.89 28.76
C ALA A 4 -21.13 19.15 28.42
N GLU A 5 -21.97 19.17 29.46
CA GLU A 5 -23.35 19.64 29.36
C GLU A 5 -23.36 21.07 28.77
N ASP A 6 -24.37 21.36 27.95
CA ASP A 6 -24.54 22.63 27.23
C ASP A 6 -23.39 23.05 26.31
N SER A 7 -22.55 22.09 25.92
CA SER A 7 -21.49 22.38 24.97
C SER A 7 -22.01 22.67 23.57
N GLN A 8 -21.39 23.64 22.90
CA GLN A 8 -21.77 24.07 21.57
C GLN A 8 -20.82 23.52 20.50
N PHE A 9 -21.38 23.26 19.33
CA PHE A 9 -20.65 22.95 18.13
C PHE A 9 -21.04 23.95 17.04
N VAL A 10 -20.04 24.62 16.47
CA VAL A 10 -20.24 25.63 15.43
C VAL A 10 -19.43 25.24 14.20
N THR A 11 -20.11 25.15 13.06
CA THR A 11 -19.48 24.91 11.76
C THR A 11 -19.03 26.24 11.16
N LEU A 12 -17.72 26.47 11.09
CA LEU A 12 -17.13 27.61 10.37
C LEU A 12 -16.84 27.21 8.93
N ALA A 13 -17.49 27.88 7.97
CA ALA A 13 -17.41 27.59 6.55
C ALA A 13 -17.04 28.83 5.73
N GLY A 14 -16.42 28.61 4.57
CA GLY A 14 -16.20 29.65 3.56
C GLY A 14 -17.53 30.16 2.98
N LYS A 15 -17.48 31.27 2.23
CA LYS A 15 -18.69 31.83 1.57
C LYS A 15 -19.31 30.86 0.56
N ASP A 16 -18.55 29.88 0.09
CA ASP A 16 -19.08 28.83 -0.74
C ASP A 16 -19.96 27.89 0.10
N ARG A 17 -21.23 27.76 -0.29
CA ARG A 17 -22.24 26.98 0.45
C ARG A 17 -21.96 25.46 0.54
N SER A 18 -20.83 25.01 -0.01
CA SER A 18 -20.49 23.59 -0.15
C SER A 18 -20.37 22.86 1.19
N VAL A 19 -19.83 23.54 2.21
CA VAL A 19 -19.65 22.98 3.56
C VAL A 19 -20.98 22.96 4.32
N GLN A 20 -21.74 24.05 4.26
CA GLN A 20 -23.06 24.14 4.90
C GLN A 20 -24.01 23.07 4.37
N GLN A 21 -24.11 22.92 3.04
CA GLN A 21 -24.96 21.89 2.43
C GLN A 21 -24.57 20.48 2.85
N LYS A 22 -23.26 20.20 2.99
CA LYS A 22 -22.80 18.90 3.48
C LYS A 22 -23.19 18.68 4.95
N ASP A 23 -23.14 19.72 5.77
CA ASP A 23 -23.52 19.65 7.18
C ASP A 23 -25.03 19.36 7.33
N GLU A 24 -25.86 20.07 6.57
CA GLU A 24 -27.31 19.84 6.49
C GLU A 24 -27.63 18.40 6.03
N ILE A 25 -26.97 17.91 4.98
CA ILE A 25 -27.13 16.52 4.53
C ILE A 25 -26.70 15.52 5.60
N ASN A 26 -25.63 15.81 6.36
CA ASN A 26 -25.16 14.91 7.42
C ASN A 26 -26.16 14.84 8.58
N LEU A 27 -26.79 15.95 8.96
CA LEU A 27 -27.87 15.97 9.95
C LEU A 27 -29.05 15.10 9.50
N ILE A 28 -29.47 15.22 8.23
CA ILE A 28 -30.53 14.38 7.66
C ILE A 28 -30.13 12.89 7.70
N ARG A 29 -28.89 12.56 7.32
CA ARG A 29 -28.38 11.18 7.38
C ARG A 29 -28.34 10.63 8.80
N GLU A 30 -28.02 11.47 9.79
CA GLU A 30 -28.02 11.08 11.19
C GLU A 30 -29.44 10.72 11.67
N MET A 31 -30.44 11.53 11.31
CA MET A 31 -31.85 11.26 11.59
C MET A 31 -32.29 9.96 10.91
N MET A 32 -32.03 9.79 9.61
CA MET A 32 -32.37 8.57 8.87
C MET A 32 -31.71 7.33 9.46
N THR A 33 -30.46 7.44 9.92
CA THR A 33 -29.74 6.34 10.56
C THR A 33 -30.42 5.92 11.87
N ARG A 34 -30.82 6.88 12.70
CA ARG A 34 -31.57 6.60 13.94
C ARG A 34 -32.89 5.87 13.64
N SER A 35 -33.66 6.38 12.67
CA SER A 35 -34.92 5.75 12.25
C SER A 35 -34.70 4.32 11.75
N ALA A 36 -33.73 4.11 10.85
CA ALA A 36 -33.43 2.79 10.30
C ALA A 36 -32.98 1.79 11.38
N ILE A 37 -32.19 2.23 12.37
CA ILE A 37 -31.80 1.38 13.52
C ILE A 37 -33.02 0.99 14.35
N HIS A 38 -33.90 1.95 14.65
CA HIS A 38 -35.09 1.69 15.43
C HIS A 38 -36.02 0.69 14.73
N GLU A 39 -36.29 0.91 13.44
CA GLU A 39 -37.10 0.00 12.61
C GLU A 39 -36.47 -1.41 12.58
N LEU A 40 -35.15 -1.51 12.36
CA LEU A 40 -34.46 -2.80 12.36
C LEU A 40 -34.54 -3.50 13.72
N GLN A 41 -34.44 -2.77 14.83
CA GLN A 41 -34.59 -3.34 16.17
C GLN A 41 -35.99 -3.86 16.44
N GLN A 42 -37.02 -3.19 15.92
CA GLN A 42 -38.40 -3.66 15.99
C GLN A 42 -38.58 -4.93 15.14
N ASP A 43 -38.14 -4.91 13.89
CA ASP A 43 -38.21 -6.08 12.99
C ASP A 43 -37.44 -7.29 13.56
N MET A 44 -36.30 -7.07 14.22
CA MET A 44 -35.56 -8.14 14.88
C MET A 44 -36.33 -8.79 16.05
N LYS A 45 -37.23 -8.05 16.70
CA LYS A 45 -38.12 -8.57 17.77
C LYS A 45 -39.36 -9.24 17.18
N GLU A 46 -39.99 -8.61 16.19
CA GLU A 46 -41.27 -9.05 15.63
C GLU A 46 -41.13 -10.16 14.58
N LYS A 47 -40.04 -10.13 13.80
CA LYS A 47 -39.81 -10.99 12.63
C LYS A 47 -38.38 -11.58 12.62
N PRO A 48 -37.94 -12.24 13.70
CA PRO A 48 -36.55 -12.65 13.87
C PRO A 48 -36.04 -13.58 12.75
N GLU A 49 -36.88 -14.49 12.26
CA GLU A 49 -36.48 -15.42 11.19
C GLU A 49 -36.33 -14.72 9.84
N GLN A 50 -37.18 -13.73 9.52
CA GLN A 50 -37.04 -12.94 8.29
C GLN A 50 -35.75 -12.10 8.30
N CYS A 51 -35.43 -11.48 9.44
CA CYS A 51 -34.17 -10.76 9.61
C CYS A 51 -32.96 -11.69 9.47
N ARG A 52 -33.04 -12.90 10.04
CA ARG A 52 -31.98 -13.92 9.90
C ARG A 52 -31.80 -14.34 8.44
N GLN A 53 -32.88 -14.62 7.73
CA GLN A 53 -32.84 -14.98 6.30
C GLN A 53 -32.25 -13.86 5.45
N SER A 54 -32.68 -12.62 5.66
CA SER A 54 -32.13 -11.44 4.98
C SER A 54 -30.63 -11.29 5.22
N ARG A 55 -30.17 -11.43 6.48
CA ARG A 55 -28.74 -11.41 6.82
C ARG A 55 -27.95 -12.50 6.11
N VAL A 56 -28.44 -13.74 6.11
CA VAL A 56 -27.79 -14.86 5.40
C VAL A 56 -27.71 -14.60 3.91
N LYS A 57 -28.78 -14.05 3.30
CA LYS A 57 -28.79 -13.67 1.88
C LYS A 57 -27.70 -12.62 1.58
N ILE A 58 -27.66 -11.52 2.33
CA ILE A 58 -26.64 -10.47 2.17
C ILE A 58 -25.23 -11.04 2.33
N GLN A 59 -25.00 -11.88 3.35
CA GLN A 59 -23.69 -12.50 3.58
C GLN A 59 -23.25 -13.40 2.43
N ARG A 60 -24.18 -14.15 1.83
CA ARG A 60 -23.91 -15.01 0.65
C ARG A 60 -23.61 -14.17 -0.58
N GLU A 61 -24.41 -13.15 -0.87
CA GLU A 61 -24.19 -12.24 -2.00
C GLU A 61 -22.83 -11.53 -1.90
N GLU A 62 -22.49 -11.01 -0.72
CA GLU A 62 -21.20 -10.37 -0.47
C GLU A 62 -20.03 -11.36 -0.53
N LYS A 63 -20.23 -12.62 -0.11
CA LYS A 63 -19.22 -13.67 -0.32
C LYS A 63 -19.00 -13.93 -1.81
N THR A 64 -20.06 -14.13 -2.59
CA THR A 64 -19.99 -14.37 -4.04
C THR A 64 -19.28 -13.22 -4.74
N LYS A 65 -19.61 -11.97 -4.40
CA LYS A 65 -18.94 -10.78 -4.94
C LYS A 65 -17.45 -10.74 -4.62
N ARG A 66 -17.07 -11.02 -3.36
CA ARG A 66 -15.64 -11.09 -2.96
C ARG A 66 -14.90 -12.21 -3.67
N ASP A 67 -15.53 -13.37 -3.85
CA ASP A 67 -14.93 -14.51 -4.55
C ASP A 67 -14.74 -14.20 -6.05
N TYR A 68 -15.73 -13.55 -6.68
CA TYR A 68 -15.64 -13.03 -8.05
C TYR A 68 -14.51 -12.01 -8.20
N ASP A 69 -14.46 -10.98 -7.34
CA ASP A 69 -13.40 -9.96 -7.35
C ASP A 69 -12.01 -10.56 -7.15
N ARG A 70 -11.88 -11.57 -6.28
CA ARG A 70 -10.62 -12.27 -6.05
C ARG A 70 -10.17 -13.01 -7.31
N ASN A 71 -11.08 -13.70 -7.97
CA ASN A 71 -10.77 -14.45 -9.20
C ASN A 71 -10.48 -13.50 -10.37
N HIS A 72 -11.22 -12.40 -10.50
CA HIS A 72 -10.97 -11.40 -11.55
C HIS A 72 -9.67 -10.61 -11.31
N LYS A 73 -9.28 -10.37 -10.05
CA LYS A 73 -7.97 -9.78 -9.72
C LYS A 73 -6.81 -10.74 -10.03
N LYS A 74 -7.01 -12.05 -9.86
CA LYS A 74 -6.05 -13.08 -10.32
C LYS A 74 -5.92 -13.11 -11.85
N GLY A 75 -6.99 -12.73 -12.56
CA GLY A 75 -7.04 -12.63 -14.03
C GLY A 75 -6.39 -11.39 -14.63
N ARG A 76 -5.79 -10.48 -13.85
CA ARG A 76 -4.86 -9.49 -14.42
C ARG A 76 -3.63 -10.24 -14.88
N GLU A 77 -3.55 -10.52 -16.18
CA GLU A 77 -2.42 -11.21 -16.79
C GLU A 77 -1.12 -10.50 -16.38
N LYS A 78 -0.38 -11.19 -15.51
CA LYS A 78 1.01 -10.85 -15.26
C LYS A 78 1.78 -11.36 -16.45
N LYS A 79 2.41 -10.46 -17.18
CA LYS A 79 3.25 -10.78 -18.31
C LYS A 79 4.48 -11.54 -17.84
N GLU A 80 4.86 -12.54 -18.61
CA GLU A 80 6.19 -13.13 -18.56
C GLU A 80 7.16 -12.23 -19.32
N GLY A 81 8.44 -12.27 -18.93
CA GLY A 81 9.48 -11.36 -19.44
C GLY A 81 10.09 -10.51 -18.35
N GLU A 82 11.15 -9.78 -18.74
CA GLU A 82 11.87 -8.90 -17.85
C GLU A 82 11.37 -7.45 -18.01
N PHE A 83 11.48 -6.68 -16.94
CA PHE A 83 11.05 -5.30 -16.92
C PHE A 83 12.12 -4.44 -16.27
N GLU A 84 12.43 -3.31 -16.89
CA GLU A 84 13.28 -2.29 -16.30
C GLU A 84 12.45 -1.34 -15.45
N LEU A 85 12.89 -1.10 -14.22
CA LEU A 85 12.44 0.02 -13.41
C LEU A 85 13.39 1.19 -13.63
N ARG A 86 12.82 2.32 -14.08
CA ARG A 86 13.54 3.56 -14.36
C ARG A 86 12.97 4.68 -13.52
N CYS A 87 13.82 5.61 -13.08
CA CYS A 87 13.38 6.73 -12.25
C CYS A 87 12.28 7.52 -12.95
N ARG A 88 11.16 7.76 -12.28
CA ARG A 88 10.04 8.49 -12.87
C ARG A 88 10.38 9.93 -13.25
N LYS A 89 11.33 10.56 -12.57
CA LYS A 89 11.70 11.96 -12.77
C LYS A 89 12.75 12.16 -13.87
N CYS A 90 13.81 11.35 -13.88
CA CYS A 90 14.96 11.55 -14.78
C CYS A 90 15.25 10.38 -15.72
N ASP A 91 14.42 9.32 -15.69
CA ASP A 91 14.56 8.13 -16.53
C ASP A 91 15.86 7.34 -16.37
N ALA A 92 16.63 7.62 -15.31
CA ALA A 92 17.81 6.85 -14.97
C ALA A 92 17.41 5.40 -14.61
N TYR A 93 18.12 4.43 -15.16
CA TYR A 93 17.92 3.02 -14.84
C TYR A 93 18.15 2.76 -13.34
N ALA A 94 17.24 2.00 -12.72
CA ALA A 94 17.32 1.63 -11.31
C ALA A 94 17.62 0.13 -11.15
N CYS A 95 16.74 -0.76 -11.59
CA CYS A 95 16.93 -2.21 -11.49
C CYS A 95 16.01 -2.97 -12.45
N LEU A 96 16.25 -4.26 -12.60
CA LEU A 96 15.34 -5.19 -13.28
C LEU A 96 14.30 -5.73 -12.31
N SER A 97 13.13 -6.10 -12.82
CA SER A 97 12.08 -6.76 -12.03
C SER A 97 12.54 -8.08 -11.42
N SER A 98 13.47 -8.78 -12.07
CA SER A 98 14.10 -10.01 -11.61
C SER A 98 14.94 -9.81 -10.33
N HIS A 99 15.43 -8.60 -10.09
CA HIS A 99 16.19 -8.24 -8.89
C HIS A 99 15.29 -7.94 -7.67
N ILE A 100 13.96 -7.94 -7.85
CA ILE A 100 13.01 -7.56 -6.82
C ILE A 100 12.45 -8.81 -6.14
N ARG A 101 12.39 -8.81 -4.82
CA ARG A 101 11.70 -9.81 -4.01
C ARG A 101 10.70 -9.16 -3.08
N THR A 102 9.79 -9.96 -2.56
CA THR A 102 8.93 -9.55 -1.43
C THR A 102 9.41 -10.17 -0.14
N ILE A 103 9.42 -9.38 0.94
CA ILE A 103 9.51 -9.88 2.31
C ILE A 103 8.11 -9.78 2.93
N LYS A 104 7.65 -10.86 3.57
CA LYS A 104 6.31 -10.96 4.20
C LYS A 104 5.19 -10.59 3.22
N THR A 105 5.34 -10.94 1.95
CA THR A 105 4.40 -10.67 0.83
C THR A 105 4.10 -9.19 0.51
N LYS A 106 4.74 -8.22 1.19
CA LYS A 106 4.36 -6.79 1.11
C LYS A 106 5.53 -5.87 0.77
N HIS A 107 6.71 -6.13 1.32
CA HIS A 107 7.85 -5.22 1.24
C HIS A 107 8.68 -5.57 0.02
N HIS A 108 8.66 -4.72 -1.00
CA HIS A 108 9.32 -4.97 -2.28
C HIS A 108 10.76 -4.48 -2.20
N VAL A 109 11.69 -5.42 -2.07
CA VAL A 109 13.12 -5.16 -1.85
C VAL A 109 13.95 -5.48 -3.08
N VAL A 110 15.03 -4.74 -3.30
CA VAL A 110 16.02 -5.07 -4.33
C VAL A 110 17.19 -5.81 -3.69
N ILE A 111 17.51 -6.99 -4.22
CA ILE A 111 18.56 -7.86 -3.68
C ILE A 111 19.88 -7.81 -4.46
N GLN A 112 19.91 -7.18 -5.64
CA GLN A 112 21.12 -7.08 -6.44
C GLN A 112 22.15 -6.12 -5.79
N PRO A 113 23.41 -6.54 -5.56
CA PRO A 113 24.40 -5.72 -4.84
C PRO A 113 24.73 -4.38 -5.51
N ASP A 114 24.83 -4.35 -6.85
CA ASP A 114 25.16 -3.14 -7.64
C ASP A 114 24.10 -2.03 -7.53
N PHE A 115 22.89 -2.37 -7.07
CA PHE A 115 21.81 -1.40 -6.88
C PHE A 115 22.21 -0.26 -5.93
N ARG A 116 23.09 -0.54 -4.97
CA ARG A 116 23.62 0.42 -3.99
C ARG A 116 24.34 1.60 -4.64
N GLU A 117 24.87 1.42 -5.84
CA GLU A 117 25.58 2.49 -6.55
C GLU A 117 24.62 3.53 -7.17
N ARG A 118 23.32 3.22 -7.23
CA ARG A 118 22.30 3.98 -8.00
C ARG A 118 21.42 4.89 -7.13
N PHE A 119 21.53 4.81 -5.81
CA PHE A 119 20.79 5.67 -4.88
C PHE A 119 21.71 6.34 -3.85
N ASN A 120 21.19 7.40 -3.22
CA ASN A 120 21.73 8.02 -2.03
C ASN A 120 20.78 7.78 -0.86
N GLU A 121 21.33 7.61 0.35
CA GLU A 121 20.54 7.45 1.57
C GLU A 121 20.55 8.72 2.41
N LYS A 122 19.45 8.97 3.13
CA LYS A 122 19.41 9.94 4.23
C LYS A 122 18.67 9.37 5.43
N PRO A 123 19.06 9.70 6.67
CA PRO A 123 18.31 9.28 7.85
C PRO A 123 16.83 9.67 7.76
N HIS A 124 15.95 8.77 8.18
CA HIS A 124 14.51 9.03 8.26
C HIS A 124 14.24 9.92 9.47
N PRO A 125 13.51 11.06 9.33
CA PRO A 125 13.30 12.00 10.43
C PRO A 125 12.44 11.45 11.57
N LYS A 126 11.72 10.36 11.32
CA LYS A 126 10.86 9.66 12.29
C LYS A 126 10.99 8.15 12.08
N PRO A 127 12.02 7.48 12.60
CA PRO A 127 12.18 6.04 12.44
C PRO A 127 10.97 5.30 13.01
N VAL A 128 10.52 4.23 12.34
CA VAL A 128 9.37 3.43 12.77
C VAL A 128 9.72 1.97 12.67
N PHE A 129 9.31 1.19 13.67
CA PHE A 129 9.36 -0.26 13.66
C PHE A 129 7.99 -0.83 13.26
N TYR A 130 7.97 -1.75 12.29
CA TYR A 130 6.76 -2.41 11.81
C TYR A 130 7.11 -3.73 11.13
N ASP A 131 6.25 -4.74 11.19
CA ASP A 131 6.46 -6.04 10.53
C ASP A 131 7.87 -6.64 10.74
N SER A 132 8.45 -6.51 11.94
CA SER A 132 9.85 -6.91 12.26
C SER A 132 10.95 -6.19 11.45
N MET A 133 10.61 -5.07 10.82
CA MET A 133 11.53 -4.18 10.13
C MET A 133 11.64 -2.84 10.86
N GLN A 134 12.80 -2.20 10.75
CA GLN A 134 12.99 -0.83 11.21
C GLN A 134 13.29 0.08 10.02
N MET A 135 12.35 0.96 9.69
CA MET A 135 12.57 2.00 8.68
C MET A 135 13.46 3.09 9.27
N LYS A 136 14.75 3.06 8.93
CA LYS A 136 15.75 4.01 9.42
C LYS A 136 16.17 5.05 8.37
N TYR A 137 16.05 4.75 7.08
CA TYR A 137 16.60 5.61 6.01
C TYR A 137 15.59 5.84 4.90
N LYS A 138 15.77 6.93 4.15
CA LYS A 138 15.08 7.24 2.89
C LYS A 138 16.05 7.05 1.73
N LEU A 139 15.54 6.50 0.64
CA LEU A 139 16.27 6.27 -0.60
C LEU A 139 15.94 7.36 -1.62
N PHE A 140 16.96 7.92 -2.25
CA PHE A 140 16.81 8.92 -3.30
C PHE A 140 17.61 8.52 -4.54
N CYS A 141 17.04 8.75 -5.72
CA CYS A 141 17.75 8.62 -6.98
C CYS A 141 19.06 9.40 -6.92
N LYS A 142 20.19 8.74 -7.23
CA LYS A 142 21.50 9.39 -7.21
C LYS A 142 21.61 10.52 -8.24
N SER A 143 20.94 10.38 -9.39
CA SER A 143 21.01 11.34 -10.49
C SER A 143 20.17 12.60 -10.30
N CYS A 144 18.97 12.50 -9.68
CA CYS A 144 18.03 13.63 -9.65
C CYS A 144 17.36 13.90 -8.29
N GLY A 145 17.68 13.10 -7.28
CA GLY A 145 17.14 13.22 -5.92
C GLY A 145 15.67 12.81 -5.76
N GLU A 146 15.07 12.14 -6.75
CA GLU A 146 13.70 11.62 -6.63
C GLU A 146 13.61 10.59 -5.49
N HIS A 147 12.61 10.71 -4.63
CA HIS A 147 12.43 9.78 -3.51
C HIS A 147 11.95 8.42 -4.03
N TRP A 148 12.78 7.39 -3.90
CA TRP A 148 12.54 6.03 -4.42
C TRP A 148 11.90 5.07 -3.40
N GLY A 149 11.99 5.38 -2.11
CA GLY A 149 11.50 4.51 -1.05
C GLY A 149 12.31 4.68 0.23
N ASN A 150 12.45 3.61 0.99
CA ASN A 150 13.14 3.60 2.28
C ASN A 150 14.18 2.48 2.33
N ALA A 151 15.18 2.62 3.20
CA ALA A 151 16.03 1.51 3.59
C ALA A 151 15.61 1.04 4.99
N ASN A 152 15.25 -0.23 5.07
CA ASN A 152 14.75 -0.86 6.28
C ASN A 152 15.79 -1.83 6.82
N LEU A 153 16.03 -1.80 8.12
CA LEU A 153 16.73 -2.91 8.78
C LEU A 153 15.77 -4.08 8.90
N TYR A 154 16.22 -5.24 8.46
CA TYR A 154 15.55 -6.52 8.67
C TYR A 154 16.62 -7.52 9.06
N GLU A 155 16.49 -8.06 10.28
CA GLU A 155 17.54 -8.87 10.91
C GLU A 155 18.88 -8.10 10.93
N GLU A 156 19.90 -8.59 10.22
CA GLU A 156 21.27 -8.06 10.29
C GLU A 156 21.64 -7.10 9.14
N ALA A 157 20.75 -6.90 8.15
CA ALA A 157 21.05 -6.09 6.98
C ALA A 157 20.04 -4.97 6.70
N LYS A 158 20.53 -3.95 5.99
CA LYS A 158 19.69 -2.92 5.38
C LYS A 158 19.12 -3.48 4.08
N PHE A 159 17.82 -3.33 3.86
CA PHE A 159 17.13 -3.67 2.61
C PHE A 159 16.56 -2.42 1.94
N PRO A 160 16.88 -2.15 0.67
CA PRO A 160 16.24 -1.09 -0.09
C PRO A 160 14.80 -1.47 -0.44
N VAL A 161 13.82 -0.85 0.22
CA VAL A 161 12.38 -1.06 -0.01
C VAL A 161 11.84 0.02 -0.96
N LEU A 162 11.40 -0.39 -2.14
CA LEU A 162 10.96 0.53 -3.19
C LEU A 162 9.46 0.86 -3.09
N LYS A 163 9.10 2.10 -3.44
CA LYS A 163 7.73 2.48 -3.78
C LYS A 163 7.59 2.57 -5.29
N ILE A 164 6.73 1.73 -5.86
CA ILE A 164 6.62 1.59 -7.33
C ILE A 164 6.23 2.89 -8.05
N ASP A 165 5.50 3.79 -7.37
CA ASP A 165 5.04 5.05 -7.97
C ASP A 165 6.16 6.05 -8.25
N ALA A 166 7.38 5.79 -7.76
CA ALA A 166 8.60 6.52 -8.07
C ALA A 166 9.30 6.04 -9.35
N PHE A 167 8.74 5.03 -10.03
CA PHE A 167 9.35 4.39 -11.19
C PHE A 167 8.41 4.36 -12.40
N ILE A 168 9.03 4.36 -13.58
CA ILE A 168 8.44 3.94 -14.84
C ILE A 168 8.93 2.52 -15.10
N VAL A 169 8.01 1.62 -15.39
CA VAL A 169 8.28 0.22 -15.74
C VAL A 169 8.29 0.10 -17.26
N THR A 170 9.39 -0.39 -17.82
CA THR A 170 9.55 -0.61 -19.27
C THR A 170 9.69 -2.10 -19.53
N ASP A 171 8.94 -2.65 -20.49
CA ASP A 171 9.07 -4.05 -20.90
C ASP A 171 10.10 -4.25 -22.02
N ASP A 172 10.41 -5.50 -22.34
CA ASP A 172 11.36 -5.89 -23.40
C ASP A 172 11.02 -5.33 -24.80
N TYR A 173 9.78 -4.86 -25.00
CA TYR A 173 9.31 -4.25 -26.25
C TYR A 173 9.36 -2.71 -26.20
N GLY A 174 9.94 -2.12 -25.15
CA GLY A 174 10.03 -0.69 -24.94
C GLY A 174 8.72 -0.03 -24.48
N ARG A 175 7.68 -0.81 -24.15
CA ARG A 175 6.39 -0.24 -23.68
C ARG A 175 6.52 0.19 -22.24
N ARG A 176 6.07 1.41 -21.96
CA ARG A 176 6.25 2.07 -20.66
C ARG A 176 4.94 2.13 -19.88
N ASP A 177 5.01 1.92 -18.57
CA ASP A 177 3.89 2.02 -17.63
C ASP A 177 4.32 2.73 -16.35
N ALA A 178 3.40 3.40 -15.67
CA ALA A 178 3.65 4.14 -14.42
C ALA A 178 2.67 3.70 -13.31
N PRO A 179 2.83 2.47 -12.76
CA PRO A 179 1.91 1.93 -11.79
C PRO A 179 1.94 2.71 -10.46
N LYS A 180 0.74 3.02 -9.93
CA LYS A 180 0.60 3.72 -8.64
C LYS A 180 0.71 2.79 -7.43
N LYS A 181 0.50 1.49 -7.62
CA LYS A 181 0.56 0.47 -6.56
C LYS A 181 1.20 -0.79 -7.11
N TRP A 182 1.90 -1.55 -6.27
CA TRP A 182 2.60 -2.78 -6.69
C TRP A 182 1.66 -3.82 -7.32
N LYS A 183 0.42 -3.90 -6.83
CA LYS A 183 -0.63 -4.77 -7.43
C LYS A 183 -1.04 -4.39 -8.86
N ASP A 184 -0.71 -3.18 -9.30
CA ASP A 184 -1.01 -2.69 -10.65
C ASP A 184 0.19 -2.91 -11.60
N ALA A 185 1.37 -3.29 -11.09
CA ALA A 185 2.51 -3.68 -11.93
C ALA A 185 2.18 -4.93 -12.75
N LYS A 186 2.67 -5.00 -13.99
CA LYS A 186 2.36 -6.06 -14.95
C LYS A 186 3.25 -7.30 -14.86
N PHE A 187 4.18 -7.34 -13.90
CA PHE A 187 5.07 -8.49 -13.65
C PHE A 187 4.81 -9.13 -12.28
N LYS A 188 5.27 -10.38 -12.12
CA LYS A 188 5.25 -11.12 -10.85
C LYS A 188 6.52 -10.78 -10.05
N VAL A 189 6.38 -10.72 -8.73
CA VAL A 189 7.51 -10.57 -7.80
C VAL A 189 7.47 -11.78 -6.88
N GLN A 190 8.58 -12.50 -6.80
CA GLN A 190 8.69 -13.69 -5.98
C GLN A 190 8.97 -13.31 -4.51
N GLU A 191 8.64 -14.21 -3.58
CA GLU A 191 9.06 -14.06 -2.20
C GLU A 191 10.56 -14.35 -2.06
N LEU A 192 11.23 -13.59 -1.19
CA LEU A 192 12.65 -13.80 -0.90
C LEU A 192 12.82 -15.20 -0.29
N ASN A 193 13.61 -16.05 -0.94
CA ASN A 193 13.87 -17.39 -0.43
C ASN A 193 15.10 -17.41 0.50
N PRO A 194 15.26 -18.46 1.33
CA PRO A 194 16.36 -18.53 2.30
C PRO A 194 17.77 -18.45 1.69
N ALA A 195 18.00 -19.04 0.51
CA ALA A 195 19.31 -19.02 -0.14
C ALA A 195 19.66 -17.63 -0.69
N GLU A 196 18.69 -16.95 -1.29
CA GLU A 196 18.83 -15.55 -1.73
C GLU A 196 19.07 -14.62 -0.54
N GLN A 197 18.38 -14.86 0.57
CA GLN A 197 18.55 -14.08 1.81
C GLN A 197 19.95 -14.27 2.39
N GLU A 198 20.44 -15.52 2.49
CA GLU A 198 21.79 -15.79 2.98
C GLU A 198 22.86 -15.15 2.09
N GLN A 199 22.71 -15.25 0.76
CA GLN A 199 23.63 -14.61 -0.18
C GLN A 199 23.59 -13.08 -0.03
N TYR A 200 22.40 -12.49 0.08
CA TYR A 200 22.24 -11.06 0.29
C TYR A 200 22.96 -10.58 1.55
N TYR A 201 22.88 -11.34 2.65
CA TYR A 201 23.58 -11.01 3.88
C TYR A 201 25.10 -11.05 3.73
N LYS A 202 25.65 -12.06 3.05
CA LYS A 202 27.09 -12.11 2.74
C LYS A 202 27.51 -10.88 1.93
N ASP A 203 26.74 -10.52 0.90
CA ASP A 203 27.03 -9.36 0.06
C ASP A 203 26.83 -8.02 0.79
N ALA A 204 25.92 -7.95 1.75
CA ALA A 204 25.72 -6.79 2.61
C ALA A 204 26.87 -6.63 3.61
N MET A 205 27.30 -7.70 4.26
CA MET A 205 28.44 -7.70 5.18
C MET A 205 29.73 -7.26 4.47
N ASN A 206 30.03 -7.84 3.32
CA ASN A 206 31.22 -7.50 2.53
C ASN A 206 31.24 -6.02 2.08
N ALA A 207 30.05 -5.44 1.86
CA ALA A 207 29.91 -4.04 1.47
C ALA A 207 29.73 -3.07 2.66
N GLY A 208 29.74 -3.55 3.90
CA GLY A 208 29.45 -2.74 5.10
C GLY A 208 28.01 -2.19 5.15
N TYR A 209 27.09 -2.78 4.39
CA TYR A 209 25.68 -2.36 4.30
C TYR A 209 24.79 -3.12 5.30
N VAL A 210 25.25 -3.16 6.54
CA VAL A 210 24.62 -3.88 7.66
C VAL A 210 23.93 -2.92 8.62
N ALA A 211 23.20 -3.46 9.60
CA ALA A 211 22.73 -2.67 10.73
C ALA A 211 23.93 -2.06 11.48
N GLU A 212 23.84 -0.76 11.80
CA GLU A 212 24.69 -0.11 12.80
C GLU A 212 24.28 -0.53 14.21
#